data_AF-A0A535TAW6-F1
#
_entry.id   AF-A0A535TAW6-F1
#
_cell.length_a   1.000
_cell.length_b   1.000
_cell.length_c   1.000
_cell.angle_alpha   90.00
_cell.angle_beta   90.00
_cell.angle_gamma   90.00
#
_symmetry.space_group_name_H-M   'P 1'
#
loop_
_entity.id
_entity.type
_entity.pdbx_description
1 polymer ?
#
loop_
_entity_poly.entity_id
_entity_poly.type
_entity_poly.pdbx_seq_one_letter_code
_entity_poly.pdbx_strand_id
1 'polypeptide(L)'
;MDEGRAKAAAALLLTTPFTPLLFQGEEWAASTPFLYFTAHADPALGKAVSEGRRREFAAFGWNPDKVPDPQDPGTFEQSKLRWEELDQPYHRRMLGWYRDLIAMRRRMPAVARGVKAHVDGDRIVFERDGVVVRVSLCEPDCTEVEVVEHA
;
A
#
# COMPACT_ATOMS: atom_id res chain seq x y z
N MET A 1 5.23 8.77 -1.84
CA MET A 1 5.17 8.29 -0.45
C MET A 1 6.57 7.84 -0.08
N ASP A 2 7.17 8.40 0.96
CA ASP A 2 8.49 7.98 1.42
C ASP A 2 8.47 6.58 2.05
N GLU A 3 9.64 5.93 2.17
CA GLU A 3 9.80 4.58 2.72
C GLU A 3 9.22 4.47 4.14
N GLY A 4 9.39 5.52 4.95
CA GLY A 4 8.93 5.58 6.34
C GLY A 4 7.42 5.50 6.45
N ARG A 5 6.69 6.30 5.66
CA ARG A 5 5.22 6.28 5.59
C ARG A 5 4.69 4.93 5.12
N ALA A 6 5.33 4.31 4.14
CA ALA A 6 4.95 2.98 3.68
C ALA A 6 5.12 1.91 4.77
N LYS A 7 6.26 1.94 5.49
CA LYS A 7 6.51 1.04 6.62
C LYS A 7 5.54 1.26 7.78
N ALA A 8 5.22 2.51 8.09
CA ALA A 8 4.27 2.88 9.13
C ALA A 8 2.85 2.37 8.82
N ALA A 9 2.38 2.56 7.58
CA ALA A 9 1.09 2.05 7.13
C ALA A 9 1.03 0.52 7.24
N ALA A 10 2.07 -0.18 6.80
CA ALA A 10 2.18 -1.64 6.91
C ALA A 10 2.13 -2.13 8.36
N ALA A 11 2.88 -1.48 9.27
CA ALA A 11 2.92 -1.84 10.68
C ALA A 11 1.57 -1.65 11.35
N LEU A 12 0.92 -0.51 11.14
CA LEU A 12 -0.42 -0.24 11.66
C LEU A 12 -1.41 -1.29 11.12
N LEU A 13 -1.47 -1.48 9.79
CA LEU A 13 -2.39 -2.43 9.15
C LEU A 13 -2.22 -3.86 9.68
N LEU A 14 -0.99 -4.37 9.68
CA LEU A 14 -0.69 -5.76 10.04
C LEU A 14 -0.78 -6.02 11.55
N THR A 15 -0.76 -4.99 12.39
CA THR A 15 -1.01 -5.13 13.84
C THR A 15 -2.46 -4.93 14.23
N THR A 16 -3.32 -4.37 13.36
CA THR A 16 -4.75 -4.17 13.68
C THR A 16 -5.50 -5.47 14.00
N PRO A 17 -6.56 -5.43 14.84
CA PRO A 17 -7.39 -6.61 15.14
C PRO A 17 -8.23 -7.11 13.96
N PHE A 18 -8.30 -6.37 12.86
CA PHE A 18 -9.08 -6.72 11.68
C PHE A 18 -8.36 -7.71 10.77
N THR A 19 -9.04 -8.18 9.73
CA THR A 19 -8.42 -9.00 8.68
C THR A 19 -7.71 -8.09 7.68
N PRO A 20 -6.37 -8.05 7.64
CA PRO A 20 -5.65 -7.22 6.69
C PRO A 20 -5.75 -7.82 5.28
N LEU A 21 -5.80 -6.95 4.28
CA LEU A 21 -5.67 -7.29 2.87
C LEU A 21 -4.50 -6.49 2.32
N LEU A 22 -3.58 -7.18 1.65
CA LEU A 22 -2.48 -6.57 0.91
C LEU A 22 -2.77 -6.63 -0.58
N PHE A 23 -2.37 -5.61 -1.32
CA PHE A 23 -2.39 -5.64 -2.77
C PHE A 23 -1.13 -6.30 -3.32
N GLN A 24 -1.22 -6.91 -4.51
CA GLN A 24 -0.08 -7.61 -5.11
C GLN A 24 1.09 -6.64 -5.35
N GLY A 25 2.27 -6.96 -4.81
CA GLY A 25 3.47 -6.13 -4.92
C GLY A 25 3.58 -5.01 -3.89
N GLU A 26 2.57 -4.82 -3.04
CA GLU A 26 2.62 -3.87 -1.93
C GLU A 26 3.77 -4.18 -0.96
N GLU A 27 3.99 -5.48 -0.70
CA GLU A 27 4.92 -5.96 0.32
C GLU A 27 6.39 -5.69 -0.02
N TRP A 28 6.72 -5.46 -1.29
CA TRP A 28 8.05 -5.04 -1.71
C TRP A 28 8.09 -3.62 -2.28
N ALA A 29 6.99 -2.86 -2.13
CA ALA A 29 6.82 -1.54 -2.73
C ALA A 29 7.11 -1.54 -4.24
N ALA A 30 6.40 -2.39 -4.99
CA ALA A 30 6.52 -2.50 -6.45
C ALA A 30 6.49 -1.13 -7.12
N SER A 31 7.38 -0.92 -8.09
CA SER A 31 7.45 0.37 -8.81
C SER A 31 6.34 0.53 -9.85
N THR A 32 5.74 -0.58 -10.26
CA THR A 32 4.72 -0.66 -11.31
C THR A 32 3.37 -0.15 -10.82
N PRO A 33 2.65 0.70 -11.59
CA PRO A 33 1.29 1.08 -11.26
C PRO A 33 0.34 -0.13 -11.42
N PHE A 34 -0.87 -0.04 -10.87
CA PHE A 34 -1.97 -0.91 -11.26
C PHE A 34 -3.05 -0.06 -11.92
N LEU A 35 -3.07 -0.06 -13.26
CA LEU A 35 -3.95 0.77 -14.06
C LEU A 35 -5.27 0.06 -14.32
N TYR A 36 -6.30 0.83 -14.67
CA TYR A 36 -7.54 0.27 -15.19
C TYR A 36 -7.35 -0.05 -16.68
N PHE A 37 -7.48 -1.32 -17.06
CA PHE A 37 -7.35 -1.79 -18.44
C PHE A 37 -8.49 -2.74 -18.83
N THR A 38 -8.77 -2.82 -20.13
CA THR A 38 -9.87 -3.56 -20.74
C THR A 38 -9.46 -4.02 -22.14
N ALA A 39 -10.12 -5.04 -22.68
CA ALA A 39 -9.88 -5.55 -24.04
C ALA A 39 -11.21 -5.83 -24.74
N HIS A 40 -11.96 -4.76 -25.05
CA HIS A 40 -13.28 -4.91 -25.65
C HIS A 40 -13.13 -5.09 -27.16
N ALA A 41 -13.67 -6.19 -27.70
CA ALA A 41 -13.61 -6.45 -29.14
C ALA A 41 -14.52 -5.52 -29.96
N ASP A 42 -15.62 -5.03 -29.37
CA ASP A 42 -16.48 -4.02 -29.98
C ASP A 42 -15.83 -2.62 -29.91
N PRO A 43 -15.47 -2.01 -31.05
CA PRO A 43 -14.83 -0.70 -31.08
C PRO A 43 -15.68 0.43 -30.47
N ALA A 44 -17.01 0.35 -30.58
CA ALA A 44 -17.90 1.36 -30.03
C ALA A 44 -17.90 1.31 -28.50
N LEU A 45 -17.94 0.10 -27.93
CA LEU A 45 -17.82 -0.11 -26.49
C LEU A 45 -16.44 0.30 -25.98
N GLY A 46 -15.36 -0.10 -26.66
CA GLY A 46 -14.00 0.29 -26.29
C GLY A 46 -13.83 1.80 -26.23
N LYS A 47 -14.28 2.52 -27.27
CA LYS A 47 -14.26 3.99 -27.30
C LYS A 47 -15.10 4.60 -26.16
N ALA A 48 -16.30 4.07 -25.90
CA ALA A 48 -17.16 4.56 -24.84
C ALA A 48 -16.49 4.44 -23.45
N VAL A 49 -15.79 3.33 -23.19
CA VAL A 49 -15.03 3.11 -21.95
C VAL A 49 -13.86 4.10 -21.83
N SER A 50 -13.05 4.28 -22.88
CA SER A 50 -11.92 5.21 -22.85
C SER A 50 -12.35 6.66 -22.62
N GLU A 51 -13.42 7.10 -23.28
CA GLU A 51 -13.98 8.44 -23.06
C GLU A 51 -14.63 8.58 -21.70
N GLY A 52 -15.36 7.55 -21.23
CA GLY A 52 -15.95 7.51 -19.90
C GLY A 52 -14.89 7.69 -18.82
N ARG A 53 -13.79 6.94 -18.91
CA ARG A 53 -12.67 7.02 -17.97
C ARG A 53 -12.04 8.41 -17.96
N ARG A 54 -11.79 9.02 -19.12
CA ARG A 54 -11.24 10.40 -19.18
C ARG A 54 -12.17 11.42 -18.51
N ARG A 55 -13.48 11.29 -18.71
CA ARG A 55 -14.49 12.17 -18.07
C ARG A 55 -14.54 11.99 -16.55
N GLU A 56 -14.50 10.76 -16.05
CA GLU A 56 -14.46 10.48 -14.60
C GLU A 56 -13.26 11.14 -13.92
N PHE A 57 -12.07 11.05 -14.51
CA PHE A 57 -10.85 11.61 -13.92
C PHE A 57 -10.79 13.12 -13.95
N ALA A 58 -11.38 13.75 -14.98
CA ALA A 58 -11.56 15.19 -15.00
C ALA A 58 -12.36 15.68 -13.78
N ALA A 59 -13.35 14.90 -13.32
CA ALA A 59 -14.15 15.24 -12.14
C ALA A 59 -13.34 15.16 -10.83
N PHE A 60 -12.24 14.39 -10.79
CA PHE A 60 -11.31 14.31 -9.66
C PHE A 60 -10.15 15.32 -9.75
N GLY A 61 -10.18 16.25 -10.71
CA GLY A 61 -9.14 17.28 -10.88
C GLY A 61 -7.85 16.79 -11.55
N TRP A 62 -7.88 15.59 -12.14
CA TRP A 62 -6.72 15.04 -12.86
C TRP A 62 -6.67 15.60 -14.28
N ASN A 63 -5.46 15.79 -14.81
CA ASN A 63 -5.29 16.16 -16.22
C ASN A 63 -5.75 14.97 -17.10
N PRO A 64 -6.81 15.13 -17.91
CA PRO A 64 -7.35 14.05 -18.75
C PRO A 64 -6.34 13.49 -19.75
N ASP A 65 -5.40 14.32 -20.22
CA ASP A 65 -4.38 13.92 -21.20
C ASP A 65 -3.32 12.98 -20.59
N LYS A 66 -3.26 12.89 -19.26
CA LYS A 66 -2.36 11.99 -18.53
C LYS A 66 -3.03 10.68 -18.13
N VAL A 67 -4.32 10.49 -18.42
CA VAL A 67 -5.05 9.27 -18.09
C VAL A 67 -4.72 8.21 -19.15
N PRO A 68 -4.07 7.08 -18.77
CA PRO A 68 -3.77 6.01 -19.72
C PRO A 68 -5.04 5.46 -20.35
N ASP A 69 -4.99 5.16 -21.65
CA ASP A 69 -6.14 4.60 -22.35
C ASP A 69 -6.37 3.15 -21.90
N PRO A 70 -7.53 2.79 -21.34
CA PRO A 70 -7.78 1.44 -20.87
C PRO A 70 -7.85 0.39 -22.00
N GLN A 71 -8.01 0.77 -23.26
CA GLN A 71 -7.98 -0.17 -24.40
C GLN A 71 -6.57 -0.33 -25.01
N ASP A 72 -5.60 0.49 -24.61
CA ASP A 72 -4.22 0.36 -25.07
C ASP A 72 -3.56 -0.85 -24.37
N PRO A 73 -3.04 -1.85 -25.13
CA PRO A 73 -2.28 -2.96 -24.55
C PRO A 73 -1.13 -2.50 -23.64
N GLY A 74 -0.52 -1.35 -23.92
CA GLY A 74 0.51 -0.75 -23.09
C GLY A 74 0.07 -0.43 -21.66
N THR A 75 -1.22 -0.18 -21.42
CA THR A 75 -1.79 0.05 -20.07
C THR A 75 -1.79 -1.23 -19.24
N PHE A 76 -2.11 -2.36 -19.88
CA PHE A 76 -2.00 -3.69 -19.25
C PHE A 76 -0.53 -4.06 -19.00
N GLU A 77 0.33 -3.89 -20.00
CA GLU A 77 1.76 -4.22 -19.88
C GLU A 77 2.45 -3.43 -18.76
N GLN A 78 2.14 -2.15 -18.59
CA GLN A 78 2.64 -1.32 -17.49
C GLN A 78 2.16 -1.77 -16.10
N SER A 79 1.05 -2.53 -16.04
CA SER A 79 0.48 -3.03 -14.78
C SER A 79 1.03 -4.40 -14.35
N LYS A 80 1.93 -5.00 -15.15
CA LYS A 80 2.58 -6.26 -14.80
C LYS A 80 3.69 -6.02 -13.79
N LEU A 81 3.68 -6.82 -12.73
CA LEU A 81 4.73 -6.80 -11.70
C LEU A 81 6.08 -7.19 -12.30
N ARG A 82 7.09 -6.38 -11.98
CA ARG A 82 8.50 -6.64 -12.29
C ARG A 82 9.14 -7.42 -11.14
N TRP A 83 9.14 -8.73 -11.24
CA TRP A 83 9.62 -9.63 -10.18
C TRP A 83 11.13 -9.49 -9.92
N GLU A 84 11.90 -9.07 -10.91
CA GLU A 84 13.32 -8.76 -10.81
C GLU A 84 13.63 -7.59 -9.85
N GLU A 85 12.63 -6.75 -9.52
CA GLU A 85 12.76 -5.68 -8.54
C GLU A 85 13.07 -6.20 -7.14
N LEU A 86 12.64 -7.42 -6.81
CA LEU A 86 12.87 -8.05 -5.50
C LEU A 86 14.34 -8.15 -5.12
N ASP A 87 15.23 -8.18 -6.11
CA ASP A 87 16.67 -8.26 -5.87
C ASP A 87 17.33 -6.90 -5.59
N GLN A 88 16.61 -5.81 -5.81
CA GLN A 88 17.12 -4.48 -5.54
C GLN A 88 17.04 -4.17 -4.04
N PRO A 89 18.01 -3.42 -3.48
CA PRO A 89 18.10 -3.21 -2.03
C PRO A 89 16.84 -2.63 -1.38
N TYR A 90 16.17 -1.68 -2.03
CA TYR A 90 14.96 -1.04 -1.50
C TYR A 90 13.80 -2.05 -1.36
N HIS A 91 13.45 -2.72 -2.45
CA HIS A 91 12.36 -3.70 -2.48
C HIS A 91 12.63 -4.89 -1.55
N ARG A 92 13.88 -5.37 -1.50
CA ARG A 92 14.29 -6.43 -0.56
C ARG A 92 14.09 -6.03 0.91
N ARG A 93 14.43 -4.79 1.28
CA ARG A 93 14.21 -4.27 2.64
C ARG A 93 12.72 -4.16 2.98
N MET A 94 11.89 -3.68 2.05
CA MET A 94 10.45 -3.63 2.24
C MET A 94 9.86 -5.04 2.42
N LEU A 95 10.26 -6.00 1.59
CA LEU A 95 9.80 -7.38 1.72
C LEU A 95 10.22 -8.02 3.05
N GLY A 96 11.44 -7.75 3.52
CA GLY A 96 11.90 -8.16 4.85
C GLY A 96 11.00 -7.60 5.96
N TRP A 97 10.72 -6.29 5.91
CA TRP A 97 9.82 -5.62 6.85
C TRP A 97 8.43 -6.26 6.92
N TYR A 98 7.80 -6.51 5.76
CA TYR A 98 6.49 -7.18 5.72
C TYR A 98 6.54 -8.61 6.26
N ARG A 99 7.59 -9.37 5.96
CA ARG A 99 7.77 -10.73 6.49
C ARG A 99 7.87 -10.74 8.01
N ASP A 100 8.63 -9.82 8.58
CA ASP A 100 8.79 -9.70 10.03
C ASP A 100 7.45 -9.34 10.70
N LEU A 101 6.70 -8.37 10.14
CA LEU A 101 5.38 -8.00 10.63
C LEU A 101 4.37 -9.16 10.54
N ILE A 102 4.35 -9.90 9.44
CA ILE A 102 3.47 -11.07 9.27
C ILE A 102 3.86 -12.18 10.26
N ALA A 103 5.15 -12.44 10.45
CA ALA A 103 5.63 -13.42 11.42
C ALA A 103 5.25 -13.04 12.85
N MET A 104 5.34 -11.75 13.20
CA MET A 104 4.84 -11.22 14.47
C MET A 104 3.33 -11.39 14.59
N ARG A 105 2.54 -10.97 13.59
CA ARG A 105 1.08 -11.11 13.59
C ARG A 105 0.62 -12.54 13.83
N ARG A 106 1.33 -13.54 13.28
CA ARG A 106 1.01 -14.97 13.47
C ARG A 106 1.16 -15.44 14.92
N ARG A 107 1.96 -14.75 15.73
CA ARG A 107 2.12 -15.03 17.17
C ARG A 107 1.10 -14.30 18.03
N MET A 108 0.41 -13.29 17.50
CA MET A 108 -0.60 -12.53 18.22
C MET A 108 -1.91 -13.32 18.35
N PRO A 109 -2.71 -13.10 19.41
CA PRO A 109 -4.04 -13.69 19.54
C PRO A 109 -4.96 -13.32 18.36
N ALA A 110 -5.68 -14.31 17.81
CA ALA A 110 -6.60 -14.10 16.69
C ALA A 110 -7.75 -13.13 17.05
N VAL A 111 -8.26 -13.24 18.28
CA VAL A 111 -9.21 -12.27 18.86
C VAL A 111 -8.40 -11.38 19.80
N ALA A 112 -8.41 -10.07 19.52
CA ALA A 112 -7.70 -9.11 20.34
C ALA A 112 -8.31 -9.05 21.75
N ARG A 113 -7.45 -9.03 22.78
CA ARG A 113 -7.85 -8.93 24.19
C ARG A 113 -7.88 -7.48 24.64
N GLY A 114 -7.02 -6.65 24.06
CA GLY A 114 -7.00 -5.21 24.29
C GLY A 114 -6.38 -4.47 23.12
N VAL A 115 -6.98 -3.33 22.77
CA VAL A 115 -6.46 -2.39 21.77
C VAL A 115 -6.53 -0.99 22.35
N LYS A 116 -5.45 -0.24 22.22
CA LYS A 116 -5.40 1.18 22.59
C LYS A 116 -4.75 1.96 21.46
N ALA A 117 -5.27 3.14 21.18
CA ALA A 117 -4.66 4.09 20.27
C ALA A 117 -4.73 5.47 20.91
N HIS A 118 -3.62 6.19 20.90
CA HIS A 118 -3.55 7.56 21.40
C HIS A 118 -2.46 8.32 20.66
N VAL A 119 -2.47 9.63 20.86
CA VAL A 119 -1.40 10.52 20.39
C VAL A 119 -0.54 10.88 21.59
N ASP A 120 0.78 10.74 21.44
CA ASP A 120 1.78 11.14 22.42
C ASP A 120 2.74 12.14 21.76
N GLY A 121 2.56 13.43 22.06
CA GLY A 121 3.24 14.51 21.33
C GLY A 121 2.86 14.53 19.85
N ASP A 122 3.84 14.30 18.98
CA ASP A 122 3.71 14.20 17.52
C ASP A 122 3.61 12.75 17.01
N ARG A 123 3.47 11.78 17.93
CA ARG A 123 3.48 10.36 17.62
C ARG A 123 2.10 9.76 17.75
N ILE A 124 1.76 8.89 16.80
CA ILE A 124 0.65 7.95 16.94
C ILE A 124 1.19 6.71 17.65
N VAL A 125 0.56 6.31 18.76
CA VAL A 125 0.89 5.10 19.50
C VAL A 125 -0.30 4.15 19.42
N PHE A 126 -0.09 2.99 18.81
CA PHE A 126 -1.05 1.90 18.70
C PHE A 126 -0.53 0.70 19.50
N GLU A 127 -1.34 0.17 20.41
CA GLU A 127 -1.02 -0.99 21.21
C GLU A 127 -2.08 -2.07 21.01
N ARG A 128 -1.64 -3.31 20.80
CA ARG A 128 -2.48 -4.49 20.81
C ARG A 128 -1.75 -5.68 21.44
N ASP A 129 -2.35 -6.24 22.49
CA ASP A 129 -1.92 -7.51 23.09
C ASP A 129 -0.40 -7.57 23.37
N GLY A 130 0.19 -6.48 23.87
CA GLY A 130 1.63 -6.38 24.17
C GLY A 130 2.51 -5.92 23.00
N VAL A 131 1.98 -5.80 21.78
CA VAL A 131 2.67 -5.19 20.64
C VAL A 131 2.35 -3.70 20.59
N VAL A 132 3.39 -2.86 20.56
CA VAL A 132 3.27 -1.40 20.43
C VAL A 132 3.89 -0.95 19.12
N VAL A 133 3.11 -0.23 18.31
CA VAL A 133 3.56 0.48 17.11
C VAL A 133 3.56 1.97 17.42
N ARG A 134 4.71 2.61 17.28
CA ARG A 134 4.85 4.07 17.38
C ARG A 134 5.19 4.64 16.01
N VAL A 135 4.43 5.64 15.57
CA VAL A 135 4.64 6.30 14.28
C VAL A 135 4.84 7.79 14.54
N SER A 136 6.01 8.32 14.20
CA SER A 136 6.29 9.75 14.21
C SER A 136 6.02 10.31 12.82
N LEU A 137 5.00 11.15 12.66
CA LEU A 137 4.67 11.78 11.37
C LEU A 137 5.27 13.19 11.34
N CYS A 138 6.53 13.31 10.91
CA CYS A 138 7.14 14.62 10.72
C CYS A 138 7.44 14.92 9.24
N GLU A 139 7.52 16.21 8.92
CA GLU A 139 7.75 16.72 7.57
C GLU A 139 9.04 17.55 7.48
N PRO A 140 9.78 17.50 6.35
CA PRO A 140 9.67 16.55 5.24
C PRO A 140 10.48 15.25 5.49
N ASP A 141 9.95 14.10 5.05
CA ASP A 141 10.64 12.80 4.92
C ASP A 141 11.33 12.22 6.17
N CYS A 142 10.79 12.45 7.38
CA CYS A 142 11.33 11.89 8.62
C CYS A 142 10.36 10.92 9.31
N THR A 143 9.45 10.28 8.55
CA THR A 143 8.52 9.32 9.16
C THR A 143 9.28 8.12 9.71
N GLU A 144 9.25 7.98 11.03
CA GLU A 144 9.87 6.87 11.75
C GLU A 144 8.77 5.96 12.31
N VAL A 145 8.98 4.65 12.17
CA VAL A 145 8.12 3.64 12.79
C VAL A 145 8.96 2.72 13.67
N GLU A 146 8.49 2.55 14.90
CA GLU A 146 9.03 1.61 15.86
C GLU A 146 7.96 0.56 16.17
N VAL A 147 8.34 -0.72 16.18
CA VAL A 147 7.47 -1.84 16.58
C VAL A 147 8.16 -2.59 17.71
N VAL A 148 7.52 -2.63 18.87
CA VAL A 148 8.06 -3.24 20.10
C VAL A 148 7.12 -4.32 20.61
N GLU A 149 7.66 -5.49 20.93
CA GLU A 149 6.95 -6.55 21.65
C GLU A 149 7.31 -6.47 23.14
N HIS A 150 6.33 -6.23 24.00
CA HIS A 150 6.48 -6.37 25.44
C HIS A 150 6.29 -7.84 25.83
N ALA A 151 7.30 -8.41 26.48
CA ALA A 151 7.29 -9.78 27.01
C ALA A 151 6.34 -9.94 28.21
#